data_AF-A0A958RV20-F1
#
_entry.id   AF-A0A958RV20-F1
#
_cell.length_a   1.000
_cell.length_b   1.000
_cell.length_c   1.000
_cell.angle_alpha   90.00
_cell.angle_beta   90.00
_cell.angle_gamma   90.00
#
_symmetry.space_group_name_H-M   'P 1'
#
loop_
_entity.id
_entity.type
_entity.pdbx_description
1 polymer ?
#
loop_
_entity_poly.entity_id
_entity_poly.type
_entity_poly.pdbx_seq_one_letter_code
_entity_poly.pdbx_strand_id
1 'polypeptide(L)'
;MAALIFAGDAQAYTCDCKTSGNWSNTSTWQNCGGGIPGAADDVTIKSGRTVTVDITTAQCDNLQLSAGGFGNSGTLVFNAGSQLTMSGTLSFFQNLFSWASLDMSNGGTLNCAKWTGGLFGSFSCGTGKVKFTGTSFALPWNLFMLQFYDLEVATSGNLNLVLGIEILNDLTISSGTLNAASFDIDIGGNWNNTGGSYSASNNTVTFNGTGTRYIRSAGSAYEDLTINKSSGNLNLLDDVTINDNLGFSSGHLILDTYDVTMNTISGAGTSRHIVTNGTGNVQKPALTGAFTFPVSNSTGTYNPLTLNNSGTSGRFDVRACTNVFDDGTCGGTQLVTKLANVTWQLATTSPAPSVSIIAQWDAAQESSDFDRSQSFISIYNGGSWNQQGSPSSSSGSGPYTQSYGAVSALGPVAVGGGIGGPLPIELLSMEAVQAGKDVLVNWTTASEINNHYFTLESATGSATTIKPEFHLIGTIPGSGNSTWPIPYSFLDTTPSPGQDVDWVYYRLWQTDLTEQPPSAIP
;
A
#
# COMPACT_ATOMS: atom_id res chain seq x y z
N MET A 1 18.69 -59.06 -14.21
CA MET A 1 18.73 -58.25 -15.44
C MET A 1 18.87 -56.80 -15.01
N ALA A 2 20.06 -56.22 -15.17
CA ALA A 2 20.25 -54.79 -15.02
C ALA A 2 20.12 -54.17 -16.41
N ALA A 3 19.12 -53.32 -16.64
CA ALA A 3 18.99 -52.56 -17.86
C ALA A 3 19.95 -51.36 -17.78
N LEU A 4 21.05 -51.42 -18.53
CA LEU A 4 21.85 -50.25 -18.83
C LEU A 4 21.04 -49.39 -19.81
N ILE A 5 20.57 -48.24 -19.35
CA ILE A 5 20.06 -47.19 -20.24
C ILE A 5 21.25 -46.32 -20.60
N PHE A 6 21.75 -46.47 -21.83
CA PHE A 6 22.68 -45.50 -22.40
C PHE A 6 21.89 -44.22 -22.70
N ALA A 7 22.23 -43.12 -22.04
CA ALA A 7 21.96 -41.80 -22.59
C ALA A 7 22.91 -41.63 -23.78
N GLY A 8 22.49 -42.06 -24.97
CA GLY A 8 23.17 -41.67 -26.19
C GLY A 8 23.03 -40.16 -26.35
N ASP A 9 24.12 -39.49 -26.74
CA ASP A 9 24.09 -38.07 -27.09
C ASP A 9 22.91 -37.82 -28.04
N ALA A 10 22.03 -36.87 -27.70
CA ALA A 10 20.93 -36.50 -28.58
C ALA A 10 21.53 -36.02 -29.91
N GLN A 11 21.31 -36.79 -30.98
CA GLN A 11 21.76 -36.38 -32.31
C GLN A 11 20.97 -35.13 -32.71
N ALA A 12 21.68 -34.05 -33.04
CA ALA A 12 21.09 -32.82 -33.55
C ALA A 12 20.78 -32.98 -35.04
N TYR A 13 19.50 -32.88 -35.40
CA TYR A 13 19.02 -32.87 -36.77
C TYR A 13 18.55 -31.48 -37.20
N THR A 14 18.53 -31.24 -38.52
CA THR A 14 17.80 -30.09 -39.09
C THR A 14 16.44 -30.57 -39.58
N CYS A 15 15.43 -30.29 -38.77
CA CYS A 15 14.04 -30.68 -38.95
C CYS A 15 13.27 -29.67 -39.80
N ASP A 16 12.72 -30.10 -40.93
CA ASP A 16 11.83 -29.27 -41.73
C ASP A 16 10.39 -29.74 -41.62
N CYS A 17 9.42 -28.83 -41.57
CA CYS A 17 8.03 -29.24 -41.83
C CYS A 17 7.86 -29.63 -43.32
N LYS A 18 7.51 -30.90 -43.57
CA LYS A 18 7.20 -31.45 -44.88
C LYS A 18 5.79 -31.04 -45.34
N THR A 19 4.82 -31.10 -44.43
CA THR A 19 3.42 -30.72 -44.65
C THR A 19 2.90 -29.93 -43.45
N SER A 20 1.76 -29.25 -43.61
CA SER A 20 1.02 -28.75 -42.44
C SER A 20 0.51 -29.95 -41.63
N GLY A 21 0.42 -29.81 -40.30
CA GLY A 21 -0.01 -30.89 -39.43
C GLY A 21 0.36 -30.66 -37.96
N ASN A 22 0.13 -31.68 -37.15
CA ASN A 22 0.46 -31.66 -35.73
C ASN A 22 1.94 -31.89 -35.49
N TRP A 23 2.49 -31.28 -34.44
CA TRP A 23 3.88 -31.49 -34.00
C TRP A 23 4.13 -32.96 -33.68
N SER A 24 3.17 -33.63 -33.04
CA SER A 24 3.25 -35.05 -32.64
C SER A 24 3.28 -36.04 -33.81
N ASN A 25 2.94 -35.61 -35.03
CA ASN A 25 2.85 -36.50 -36.17
C ASN A 25 4.16 -36.52 -36.97
N THR A 26 4.82 -37.68 -37.07
CA THR A 26 6.06 -37.85 -37.84
C THR A 26 5.91 -37.51 -39.32
N SER A 27 4.71 -37.62 -39.90
CA SER A 27 4.49 -37.23 -41.31
C SER A 27 4.56 -35.72 -41.55
N THR A 28 4.38 -34.91 -40.49
CA THR A 28 4.56 -33.46 -40.54
C THR A 28 6.01 -33.10 -40.84
N TRP A 29 6.96 -33.96 -40.50
CA TRP A 29 8.38 -33.66 -40.48
C TRP A 29 9.16 -34.43 -41.55
N GLN A 30 10.28 -33.85 -41.94
CA GLN A 30 11.33 -34.51 -42.73
C GLN A 30 12.70 -34.12 -42.17
N ASN A 31 13.70 -34.95 -42.44
CA ASN A 31 15.08 -34.78 -41.96
C ASN A 31 15.25 -34.85 -40.42
N CYS A 32 14.24 -35.32 -39.67
CA CYS A 32 14.25 -35.47 -38.21
C CYS A 32 14.61 -36.88 -37.71
N GLY A 33 15.58 -37.56 -38.33
CA GLY A 33 15.95 -38.93 -37.92
C GLY A 33 14.81 -39.97 -38.01
N GLY A 34 13.74 -39.69 -38.76
CA GLY A 34 12.53 -40.53 -38.85
C GLY A 34 11.47 -40.29 -37.76
N GLY A 35 11.71 -39.35 -36.83
CA GLY A 35 10.81 -39.00 -35.74
C GLY A 35 10.20 -37.60 -35.86
N ILE A 36 9.79 -37.07 -34.71
CA ILE A 36 9.43 -35.65 -34.51
C ILE A 36 10.66 -34.90 -33.95
N PRO A 37 10.71 -33.55 -34.01
CA PRO A 37 11.82 -32.80 -33.45
C PRO A 37 12.00 -33.05 -31.94
N GLY A 38 13.25 -33.19 -31.52
CA GLY A 38 13.70 -33.28 -30.13
C GLY A 38 14.58 -32.10 -29.73
N ALA A 39 14.97 -32.05 -28.44
CA ALA A 39 15.60 -30.87 -27.82
C ALA A 39 16.93 -30.38 -28.44
N ALA A 40 17.61 -31.19 -29.26
CA ALA A 40 18.84 -30.81 -29.95
C ALA A 40 18.62 -30.38 -31.40
N ASP A 41 17.39 -30.43 -31.90
CA ASP A 41 17.10 -30.25 -33.33
C ASP A 41 16.81 -28.80 -33.69
N ASP A 42 17.34 -28.34 -34.82
CA ASP A 42 16.96 -27.07 -35.42
C ASP A 42 15.73 -27.27 -36.30
N VAL A 43 14.63 -26.59 -35.98
CA VAL A 43 13.34 -26.72 -36.66
C VAL A 43 13.10 -25.56 -37.61
N THR A 44 12.66 -25.84 -38.84
CA THR A 44 12.16 -24.84 -39.79
C THR A 44 10.71 -25.13 -40.18
N ILE A 45 9.81 -24.19 -39.88
CA ILE A 45 8.46 -24.15 -40.44
C ILE A 45 8.50 -23.30 -41.71
N LYS A 46 8.38 -23.98 -42.84
CA LYS A 46 8.43 -23.40 -44.18
C LYS A 46 7.22 -22.50 -44.44
N SER A 47 7.39 -21.56 -45.36
CA SER A 47 6.31 -20.67 -45.78
C SER A 47 5.08 -21.48 -46.26
N GLY A 48 3.89 -21.05 -45.82
CA GLY A 48 2.61 -21.65 -46.24
C GLY A 48 2.29 -22.94 -45.53
N ARG A 49 3.06 -23.27 -44.49
CA ARG A 49 2.83 -24.42 -43.63
C ARG A 49 2.38 -23.96 -42.26
N THR A 50 1.48 -24.74 -41.69
CA THR A 50 0.98 -24.56 -40.33
C THR A 50 1.33 -25.81 -39.53
N VAL A 51 2.11 -25.64 -38.47
CA VAL A 51 2.38 -26.69 -37.49
C VAL A 51 1.62 -26.38 -36.22
N THR A 52 0.83 -27.33 -35.73
CA THR A 52 0.10 -27.21 -34.46
C THR A 52 0.84 -27.94 -33.36
N VAL A 53 1.26 -27.22 -32.31
CA VAL A 53 1.74 -27.82 -31.06
C VAL A 53 0.53 -28.40 -30.33
N ASP A 54 0.44 -29.73 -30.32
CA ASP A 54 -0.71 -30.48 -29.81
C ASP A 54 -0.38 -31.35 -28.58
N ILE A 55 0.86 -31.30 -28.11
CA ILE A 55 1.39 -32.09 -26.98
C ILE A 55 2.14 -31.18 -26.00
N THR A 56 2.38 -31.66 -24.78
CA THR A 56 3.12 -30.93 -23.73
C THR A 56 4.63 -31.14 -23.76
N THR A 57 5.10 -32.12 -24.55
CA THR A 57 6.49 -32.55 -24.60
C THR A 57 7.18 -32.15 -25.92
N ALA A 58 6.63 -31.20 -26.68
CA ALA A 58 7.27 -30.73 -27.90
C ALA A 58 8.57 -29.98 -27.56
N GLN A 59 9.66 -30.30 -28.27
CA GLN A 59 10.98 -29.76 -28.00
C GLN A 59 11.79 -29.52 -29.28
N CYS A 60 12.65 -28.51 -29.27
CA CYS A 60 13.65 -28.24 -30.31
C CYS A 60 14.81 -27.40 -29.70
N ASP A 61 15.94 -27.27 -30.38
CA ASP A 61 16.96 -26.28 -29.97
C ASP A 61 16.57 -24.89 -30.48
N ASN A 62 16.53 -24.70 -31.80
CA ASN A 62 16.06 -23.46 -32.43
C ASN A 62 14.82 -23.72 -33.29
N LEU A 63 13.96 -22.71 -33.44
CA LEU A 63 12.83 -22.76 -34.36
C LEU A 63 12.81 -21.53 -35.26
N GLN A 64 12.79 -21.76 -36.56
CA GLN A 64 12.63 -20.74 -37.57
C GLN A 64 11.23 -20.79 -38.19
N LEU A 65 10.52 -19.67 -38.11
CA LEU A 65 9.31 -19.44 -38.88
C LEU A 65 9.66 -18.67 -40.15
N SER A 66 9.40 -19.28 -41.30
CA SER A 66 9.78 -18.72 -42.60
C SER A 66 8.64 -17.92 -43.22
N ALA A 67 8.96 -16.86 -43.95
CA ALA A 67 8.00 -16.05 -44.70
C ALA A 67 8.23 -16.17 -46.22
N GLY A 68 7.16 -16.36 -46.98
CA GLY A 68 7.18 -16.59 -48.44
C GLY A 68 6.65 -15.41 -49.26
N GLY A 69 5.82 -15.67 -50.28
CA GLY A 69 5.04 -14.61 -50.94
C GLY A 69 3.88 -14.09 -50.08
N PHE A 70 3.07 -13.16 -50.61
CA PHE A 70 1.90 -12.61 -49.91
C PHE A 70 0.95 -13.74 -49.45
N GLY A 71 0.55 -13.72 -48.17
CA GLY A 71 -0.31 -14.76 -47.56
C GLY A 71 0.36 -16.12 -47.35
N ASN A 72 1.67 -16.22 -47.55
CA ASN A 72 2.41 -17.48 -47.51
C ASN A 72 3.35 -17.50 -46.29
N SER A 73 2.75 -17.66 -45.11
CA SER A 73 3.41 -17.58 -43.82
C SER A 73 3.68 -18.95 -43.23
N GLY A 74 4.89 -19.18 -42.73
CA GLY A 74 5.16 -20.26 -41.79
C GLY A 74 4.48 -19.93 -40.46
N THR A 75 3.60 -20.81 -40.02
CA THR A 75 2.71 -20.56 -38.88
C THR A 75 2.89 -21.63 -37.82
N LEU A 76 3.14 -21.20 -36.58
CA LEU A 76 3.09 -22.07 -35.41
C LEU A 76 1.81 -21.76 -34.62
N VAL A 77 1.00 -22.79 -34.39
CA VAL A 77 -0.26 -22.70 -33.64
C VAL A 77 -0.16 -23.53 -32.38
N PHE A 78 -0.75 -23.07 -31.28
CA PHE A 78 -0.87 -23.86 -30.05
C PHE A 78 -2.31 -24.33 -29.80
N ASN A 79 -2.46 -25.59 -29.39
CA ASN A 79 -3.69 -26.06 -28.75
C ASN A 79 -3.70 -25.65 -27.27
N ALA A 80 -4.90 -25.58 -26.68
CA ALA A 80 -5.05 -25.35 -25.25
C ALA A 80 -4.27 -26.40 -24.42
N GLY A 81 -3.47 -25.93 -23.47
CA GLY A 81 -2.68 -26.77 -22.58
C GLY A 81 -1.45 -27.44 -23.23
N SER A 82 -1.15 -27.20 -24.51
CA SER A 82 0.06 -27.72 -25.15
C SER A 82 1.29 -26.88 -24.81
N GLN A 83 2.49 -27.42 -25.04
CA GLN A 83 3.74 -26.75 -24.69
C GLN A 83 4.86 -27.09 -25.66
N LEU A 84 5.59 -26.05 -26.09
CA LEU A 84 6.85 -26.17 -26.82
C LEU A 84 7.97 -25.61 -25.94
N THR A 85 9.01 -26.41 -25.72
CA THR A 85 10.21 -25.98 -25.01
C THR A 85 11.41 -25.96 -25.94
N MET A 86 12.04 -24.80 -26.07
CA MET A 86 13.26 -24.64 -26.85
C MET A 86 14.40 -24.03 -26.03
N SER A 87 15.60 -24.62 -26.11
CA SER A 87 16.81 -24.11 -25.45
C SER A 87 17.37 -22.87 -26.12
N GLY A 88 17.11 -22.72 -27.42
CA GLY A 88 17.62 -21.66 -28.27
C GLY A 88 16.53 -20.68 -28.68
N THR A 89 16.63 -20.26 -29.94
CA THR A 89 15.97 -19.05 -30.45
C THR A 89 14.72 -19.38 -31.25
N LEU A 90 13.64 -18.63 -31.02
CA LEU A 90 12.55 -18.50 -31.98
C LEU A 90 12.87 -17.36 -32.95
N SER A 91 13.08 -17.69 -34.22
CA SER A 91 13.46 -16.75 -35.28
C SER A 91 12.28 -16.50 -36.22
N PHE A 92 11.92 -15.23 -36.42
CA PHE A 92 10.91 -14.79 -37.37
C PHE A 92 11.58 -14.23 -38.63
N PHE A 93 11.46 -14.91 -39.77
CA PHE A 93 11.96 -14.38 -41.04
C PHE A 93 10.91 -13.50 -41.72
N GLN A 94 11.39 -12.51 -42.48
CA GLN A 94 10.58 -11.57 -43.25
C GLN A 94 11.06 -11.49 -44.71
N ASN A 95 10.13 -11.14 -45.60
CA ASN A 95 10.39 -10.59 -46.93
C ASN A 95 9.50 -9.35 -47.11
N LEU A 96 9.72 -8.52 -48.15
CA LEU A 96 9.07 -7.20 -48.33
C LEU A 96 7.53 -7.16 -48.19
N PHE A 97 6.82 -8.30 -48.28
CA PHE A 97 5.35 -8.37 -48.28
C PHE A 97 4.77 -9.58 -47.54
N SER A 98 5.54 -10.27 -46.69
CA SER A 98 5.08 -11.46 -46.00
C SER A 98 5.80 -11.66 -44.68
N TRP A 99 5.15 -12.42 -43.82
CA TRP A 99 5.56 -12.42 -42.44
C TRP A 99 5.27 -13.73 -41.72
N ALA A 100 6.14 -14.13 -40.80
CA ALA A 100 5.97 -15.32 -39.97
C ALA A 100 4.86 -15.12 -38.93
N SER A 101 4.18 -16.20 -38.55
CA SER A 101 3.02 -16.15 -37.65
C SER A 101 3.19 -17.06 -36.44
N LEU A 102 2.97 -16.48 -35.25
CA LEU A 102 2.81 -17.20 -34.00
C LEU A 102 1.38 -16.98 -33.49
N ASP A 103 0.60 -18.05 -33.41
CA ASP A 103 -0.79 -18.02 -32.97
C ASP A 103 -0.97 -18.85 -31.70
N MET A 104 -1.19 -18.15 -30.58
CA MET A 104 -1.50 -18.70 -29.27
C MET A 104 -2.94 -18.34 -28.86
N SER A 105 -3.84 -18.10 -29.82
CA SER A 105 -5.26 -17.75 -29.57
C SER A 105 -5.96 -18.76 -28.66
N ASN A 106 -5.64 -20.04 -28.78
CA ASN A 106 -6.20 -21.12 -27.94
C ASN A 106 -5.40 -21.40 -26.65
N GLY A 107 -4.37 -20.61 -26.35
CA GLY A 107 -3.51 -20.77 -25.19
C GLY A 107 -2.20 -21.51 -25.49
N GLY A 108 -1.76 -22.34 -24.55
CA GLY A 108 -0.50 -23.08 -24.62
C GLY A 108 0.69 -22.33 -24.02
N THR A 109 1.85 -22.98 -23.97
CA THR A 109 3.08 -22.42 -23.39
C THR A 109 4.25 -22.53 -24.35
N LEU A 110 4.91 -21.39 -24.61
CA LEU A 110 6.16 -21.31 -25.35
C LEU A 110 7.29 -20.94 -24.39
N ASN A 111 8.21 -21.88 -24.15
CA ASN A 111 9.47 -21.59 -23.45
C ASN A 111 10.58 -21.47 -24.48
N CYS A 112 11.28 -20.34 -24.51
CA CYS A 112 12.40 -20.13 -25.44
C CYS A 112 13.49 -19.27 -24.82
N ALA A 113 14.74 -19.36 -25.28
CA ALA A 113 15.77 -18.48 -24.76
C ALA A 113 15.51 -17.02 -25.14
N LYS A 114 15.17 -16.78 -26.41
CA LYS A 114 14.92 -15.45 -26.94
C LYS A 114 14.13 -15.51 -28.24
N TRP A 115 13.56 -14.37 -28.62
CA TRP A 115 13.05 -14.14 -29.96
C TRP A 115 14.06 -13.31 -30.76
N THR A 116 14.19 -13.61 -32.05
CA THR A 116 14.97 -12.81 -33.01
C THR A 116 14.23 -12.74 -34.34
N GLY A 117 14.68 -11.85 -35.23
CA GLY A 117 14.01 -11.61 -36.50
C GLY A 117 13.61 -10.15 -36.63
N GLY A 118 13.33 -9.71 -37.86
CA GLY A 118 12.94 -8.33 -38.14
C GLY A 118 11.51 -8.02 -37.71
N LEU A 119 10.84 -7.17 -38.48
CA LEU A 119 9.48 -6.69 -38.22
C LEU A 119 8.51 -7.90 -38.11
N PHE A 120 7.86 -8.08 -36.96
CA PHE A 120 6.98 -9.23 -36.70
C PHE A 120 5.81 -9.30 -37.67
N GLY A 121 5.42 -10.53 -38.02
CA GLY A 121 4.32 -10.74 -38.94
C GLY A 121 2.94 -10.76 -38.37
N SER A 122 2.74 -11.67 -37.45
CA SER A 122 1.62 -11.62 -36.53
C SER A 122 2.02 -12.42 -35.30
N PHE A 123 1.74 -11.83 -34.16
CA PHE A 123 1.70 -12.55 -32.90
C PHE A 123 0.32 -12.35 -32.33
N SER A 124 -0.42 -13.45 -32.20
CA SER A 124 -1.70 -13.48 -31.50
C SER A 124 -1.49 -14.16 -30.16
N CYS A 125 -1.37 -13.37 -29.10
CA CYS A 125 -1.05 -13.90 -27.77
C CYS A 125 -2.18 -14.74 -27.17
N GLY A 126 -3.44 -14.43 -27.51
CA GLY A 126 -4.60 -15.21 -27.06
C GLY A 126 -4.68 -15.34 -25.55
N THR A 127 -4.63 -16.58 -25.07
CA THR A 127 -4.51 -16.92 -23.64
C THR A 127 -3.19 -17.64 -23.34
N GLY A 128 -2.20 -17.45 -24.23
CA GLY A 128 -0.93 -18.17 -24.21
C GLY A 128 0.10 -17.58 -23.26
N LYS A 129 0.99 -18.44 -22.77
CA LYS A 129 2.12 -18.05 -21.95
C LYS A 129 3.43 -18.07 -22.74
N VAL A 130 4.17 -16.97 -22.71
CA VAL A 130 5.53 -16.90 -23.24
C VAL A 130 6.52 -16.79 -22.09
N LYS A 131 7.51 -17.68 -22.05
CA LYS A 131 8.59 -17.70 -21.07
C LYS A 131 9.94 -17.54 -21.76
N PHE A 132 10.71 -16.55 -21.32
CA PHE A 132 12.06 -16.29 -21.81
C PHE A 132 13.12 -16.81 -20.83
N THR A 133 14.04 -17.65 -21.30
CA THR A 133 15.07 -18.32 -20.49
C THR A 133 16.51 -17.99 -20.86
N GLY A 134 16.72 -17.06 -21.80
CA GLY A 134 18.03 -16.71 -22.33
C GLY A 134 18.92 -15.95 -21.33
N THR A 135 20.08 -15.51 -21.80
CA THR A 135 21.01 -14.69 -21.01
C THR A 135 20.57 -13.22 -21.01
N SER A 136 21.18 -12.39 -21.87
CA SER A 136 20.76 -11.02 -22.10
C SER A 136 20.38 -10.84 -23.57
N PHE A 137 19.20 -10.28 -23.82
CA PHE A 137 18.75 -9.96 -25.16
C PHE A 137 17.75 -8.80 -25.13
N ALA A 138 17.50 -8.22 -26.29
CA ALA A 138 16.43 -7.25 -26.49
C ALA A 138 15.27 -7.93 -27.20
N LEU A 139 14.03 -7.61 -26.84
CA LEU A 139 12.89 -8.01 -27.66
C LEU A 139 13.10 -7.48 -29.09
N PRO A 140 12.68 -8.23 -30.12
CA PRO A 140 12.74 -7.72 -31.48
C PRO A 140 11.86 -6.48 -31.63
N TRP A 141 12.20 -5.62 -32.59
CA TRP A 141 11.41 -4.41 -32.87
C TRP A 141 10.16 -4.74 -33.70
N ASN A 142 9.08 -4.01 -33.48
CA ASN A 142 7.83 -4.12 -34.23
C ASN A 142 7.15 -2.76 -34.44
N LEU A 143 6.15 -2.70 -35.34
CA LEU A 143 5.43 -1.47 -35.69
C LEU A 143 4.36 -1.06 -34.66
N PHE A 144 3.93 -1.98 -33.79
CA PHE A 144 2.84 -1.80 -32.83
C PHE A 144 3.28 -2.21 -31.44
N MET A 145 2.51 -1.95 -30.40
CA MET A 145 2.83 -2.48 -29.07
C MET A 145 2.88 -4.02 -29.10
N LEU A 146 3.88 -4.67 -28.50
CA LEU A 146 3.88 -6.12 -28.34
C LEU A 146 2.90 -6.49 -27.22
N GLN A 147 1.92 -7.33 -27.54
CA GLN A 147 0.94 -7.83 -26.58
C GLN A 147 1.29 -9.26 -26.17
N PHE A 148 1.39 -9.52 -24.87
CA PHE A 148 1.46 -10.86 -24.28
C PHE A 148 0.18 -11.12 -23.49
N TYR A 149 -0.21 -12.38 -23.30
CA TYR A 149 -1.24 -12.70 -22.32
C TYR A 149 -0.59 -12.96 -20.97
N ASP A 150 0.17 -14.05 -20.85
CA ASP A 150 1.10 -14.27 -19.74
C ASP A 150 2.55 -14.14 -20.22
N LEU A 151 3.36 -13.38 -19.48
CA LEU A 151 4.79 -13.23 -19.73
C LEU A 151 5.58 -13.69 -18.51
N GLU A 152 6.53 -14.60 -18.71
CA GLU A 152 7.51 -14.99 -17.69
C GLU A 152 8.94 -14.65 -18.13
N VAL A 153 9.59 -13.82 -17.33
CA VAL A 153 11.03 -13.54 -17.42
C VAL A 153 11.76 -14.50 -16.48
N ALA A 154 12.48 -15.44 -17.08
CA ALA A 154 13.27 -16.45 -16.39
C ALA A 154 14.69 -16.49 -16.96
N THR A 155 15.23 -15.32 -17.30
CA THR A 155 16.54 -15.15 -17.91
C THR A 155 17.65 -15.30 -16.87
N SER A 156 18.89 -15.50 -17.32
CA SER A 156 20.09 -15.37 -16.47
C SER A 156 20.76 -14.00 -16.56
N GLY A 157 20.29 -13.14 -17.47
CA GLY A 157 20.65 -11.73 -17.61
C GLY A 157 19.40 -10.87 -17.87
N ASN A 158 19.50 -9.89 -18.77
CA ASN A 158 18.45 -8.89 -18.99
C ASN A 158 17.55 -9.24 -20.19
N LEU A 159 16.23 -9.22 -19.99
CA LEU A 159 15.26 -8.98 -21.05
C LEU A 159 15.08 -7.47 -21.21
N ASN A 160 15.55 -6.90 -22.32
CA ASN A 160 15.45 -5.46 -22.59
C ASN A 160 14.27 -5.17 -23.52
N LEU A 161 13.42 -4.23 -23.11
CA LEU A 161 12.39 -3.68 -23.99
C LEU A 161 13.02 -2.76 -25.03
N VAL A 162 12.41 -2.71 -26.21
CA VAL A 162 12.77 -1.75 -27.30
C VAL A 162 11.56 -0.94 -27.78
N LEU A 163 10.41 -1.17 -27.14
CA LEU A 163 9.14 -0.49 -27.29
C LEU A 163 8.26 -0.81 -26.07
N GLY A 164 7.16 -0.08 -25.90
CA GLY A 164 6.17 -0.40 -24.85
C GLY A 164 5.53 -1.77 -25.07
N ILE A 165 5.10 -2.41 -23.98
CA ILE A 165 4.41 -3.71 -24.06
C ILE A 165 3.10 -3.69 -23.28
N GLU A 166 2.16 -4.53 -23.70
CA GLU A 166 0.93 -4.80 -22.97
C GLU A 166 0.91 -6.27 -22.55
N ILE A 167 0.57 -6.53 -21.30
CA ILE A 167 0.44 -7.86 -20.72
C ILE A 167 -1.00 -8.00 -20.26
N LEU A 168 -1.81 -8.76 -20.98
CA LEU A 168 -3.26 -8.84 -20.75
C LEU A 168 -3.62 -9.57 -19.44
N ASN A 169 -2.75 -10.47 -18.98
CA ASN A 169 -2.88 -11.19 -17.73
C ASN A 169 -1.60 -11.02 -16.88
N ASP A 170 -0.88 -12.07 -16.51
CA ASP A 170 0.14 -11.97 -15.47
C ASP A 170 1.56 -11.74 -16.03
N LEU A 171 2.32 -10.87 -15.36
CA LEU A 171 3.78 -10.79 -15.49
C LEU A 171 4.43 -11.53 -14.31
N THR A 172 5.35 -12.45 -14.63
CA THR A 172 6.21 -13.10 -13.64
C THR A 172 7.67 -12.84 -13.96
N ILE A 173 8.45 -12.39 -12.97
CA ILE A 173 9.92 -12.34 -13.05
C ILE A 173 10.47 -13.37 -12.06
N SER A 174 10.73 -14.57 -12.56
CA SER A 174 11.21 -15.70 -11.76
C SER A 174 12.74 -15.72 -11.63
N SER A 175 13.46 -15.12 -12.58
CA SER A 175 14.92 -14.90 -12.51
C SER A 175 15.36 -13.85 -13.53
N GLY A 176 16.59 -13.36 -13.39
CA GLY A 176 17.14 -12.33 -14.29
C GLY A 176 16.50 -10.96 -14.06
N THR A 177 16.57 -10.10 -15.08
CA THR A 177 16.05 -8.73 -15.00
C THR A 177 15.12 -8.43 -16.16
N LEU A 178 13.92 -7.89 -15.88
CA LEU A 178 13.17 -7.14 -16.89
C LEU A 178 13.66 -5.69 -16.88
N ASN A 179 14.29 -5.25 -17.97
CA ASN A 179 14.72 -3.87 -18.15
C ASN A 179 13.76 -3.15 -19.08
N ALA A 180 12.96 -2.24 -18.52
CA ALA A 180 11.97 -1.48 -19.28
C ALA A 180 12.61 -0.45 -20.24
N ALA A 181 13.86 -0.03 -20.01
CA ALA A 181 14.60 0.86 -20.91
C ALA A 181 13.80 2.11 -21.33
N SER A 182 13.04 2.70 -20.39
CA SER A 182 12.15 3.86 -20.57
C SER A 182 10.94 3.62 -21.48
N PHE A 183 10.55 2.36 -21.67
CA PHE A 183 9.31 2.00 -22.37
C PHE A 183 8.22 1.57 -21.39
N ASP A 184 7.01 2.08 -21.62
CA ASP A 184 5.87 1.86 -20.74
C ASP A 184 5.38 0.40 -20.79
N ILE A 185 4.81 -0.06 -19.68
CA ILE A 185 4.25 -1.41 -19.53
C ILE A 185 2.81 -1.30 -19.06
N ASP A 186 1.87 -1.75 -19.89
CA ASP A 186 0.48 -1.92 -19.50
C ASP A 186 0.26 -3.35 -18.99
N ILE A 187 -0.43 -3.51 -17.86
CA ILE A 187 -0.67 -4.81 -17.23
C ILE A 187 -2.13 -4.99 -16.77
N GLY A 188 -2.74 -6.08 -17.25
CA GLY A 188 -4.10 -6.48 -16.93
C GLY A 188 -4.21 -7.38 -15.68
N GLY A 189 -3.16 -8.15 -15.40
CA GLY A 189 -3.09 -9.10 -14.29
C GLY A 189 -2.21 -8.64 -13.14
N ASN A 190 -1.54 -9.62 -12.53
CA ASN A 190 -0.66 -9.47 -11.39
C ASN A 190 0.78 -9.22 -11.83
N TRP A 191 1.50 -8.45 -11.01
CA TRP A 191 2.94 -8.32 -11.13
C TRP A 191 3.63 -9.18 -10.08
N ASN A 192 4.38 -10.19 -10.50
CA ASN A 192 4.99 -11.19 -9.61
C ASN A 192 6.50 -11.29 -9.79
N ASN A 193 7.27 -10.51 -9.03
CA ASN A 193 8.70 -10.75 -8.87
C ASN A 193 8.90 -11.85 -7.83
N THR A 194 9.31 -13.04 -8.27
CA THR A 194 9.44 -14.23 -7.40
C THR A 194 10.88 -14.70 -7.24
N GLY A 195 11.78 -14.25 -8.11
CA GLY A 195 13.21 -14.54 -8.01
C GLY A 195 14.11 -13.70 -8.93
N GLY A 196 13.56 -12.78 -9.71
CA GLY A 196 14.33 -11.80 -10.48
C GLY A 196 14.04 -10.36 -10.07
N SER A 197 14.56 -9.42 -10.85
CA SER A 197 14.47 -7.98 -10.61
C SER A 197 13.79 -7.24 -11.76
N TYR A 198 13.33 -6.03 -11.44
CA TYR A 198 12.82 -5.06 -12.40
C TYR A 198 13.68 -3.81 -12.41
N SER A 199 13.99 -3.30 -13.61
CA SER A 199 14.70 -2.05 -13.83
C SER A 199 13.80 -1.11 -14.61
N ALA A 200 13.17 -0.16 -13.90
CA ALA A 200 12.21 0.78 -14.46
C ALA A 200 12.83 1.70 -15.52
N SER A 201 13.96 2.36 -15.20
CA SER A 201 14.33 3.60 -15.91
C SER A 201 13.13 4.58 -15.89
N ASN A 202 13.02 5.57 -16.78
CA ASN A 202 11.95 6.58 -16.69
C ASN A 202 10.61 6.12 -17.31
N ASN A 203 10.16 4.90 -17.01
CA ASN A 203 8.94 4.35 -17.60
C ASN A 203 7.73 4.45 -16.66
N THR A 204 6.54 4.35 -17.25
CA THR A 204 5.28 4.14 -16.53
C THR A 204 4.85 2.68 -16.58
N VAL A 205 4.49 2.11 -15.44
CA VAL A 205 3.73 0.87 -15.35
C VAL A 205 2.26 1.20 -15.09
N THR A 206 1.34 0.73 -15.93
CA THR A 206 -0.10 0.99 -15.80
C THR A 206 -0.86 -0.30 -15.51
N PHE A 207 -1.52 -0.38 -14.35
CA PHE A 207 -2.48 -1.44 -14.06
C PHE A 207 -3.85 -1.07 -14.61
N ASN A 208 -4.24 -1.64 -15.74
CA ASN A 208 -5.48 -1.30 -16.48
C ASN A 208 -6.51 -2.43 -16.55
N GLY A 209 -6.20 -3.60 -15.99
CA GLY A 209 -7.09 -4.76 -16.02
C GLY A 209 -8.24 -4.73 -15.00
N THR A 210 -9.13 -5.71 -15.15
CA THR A 210 -10.33 -5.88 -14.30
C THR A 210 -10.06 -6.74 -13.07
N GLY A 211 -10.96 -6.67 -12.08
CA GLY A 211 -10.87 -7.47 -10.85
C GLY A 211 -9.69 -7.10 -9.94
N THR A 212 -9.62 -7.72 -8.76
CA THR A 212 -8.52 -7.47 -7.83
C THR A 212 -7.21 -8.07 -8.36
N ARG A 213 -6.13 -7.31 -8.25
CA ARG A 213 -4.77 -7.67 -8.69
C ARG A 213 -3.75 -7.37 -7.62
N TYR A 214 -2.58 -7.98 -7.77
CA TYR A 214 -1.54 -7.94 -6.76
C TYR A 214 -0.20 -7.49 -7.34
N ILE A 215 0.57 -6.75 -6.53
CA ILE A 215 1.98 -6.45 -6.77
C ILE A 215 2.81 -7.21 -5.73
N ARG A 216 3.77 -7.99 -6.22
CA ARG A 216 4.97 -8.38 -5.49
C ARG A 216 6.18 -7.81 -6.23
N SER A 217 6.82 -6.80 -5.66
CA SER A 217 7.97 -6.08 -6.22
C SER A 217 9.31 -6.78 -5.99
N ALA A 218 9.40 -7.61 -4.95
CA ALA A 218 10.63 -8.18 -4.43
C ALA A 218 11.73 -7.12 -4.20
N GLY A 219 11.34 -5.91 -3.77
CA GLY A 219 12.24 -4.79 -3.52
C GLY A 219 12.67 -4.01 -4.78
N SER A 220 12.16 -4.35 -5.96
CA SER A 220 12.38 -3.53 -7.17
C SER A 220 11.50 -2.28 -7.13
N ALA A 221 12.07 -1.12 -7.47
CA ALA A 221 11.33 0.13 -7.54
C ALA A 221 10.68 0.33 -8.91
N TYR A 222 9.57 1.06 -8.92
CA TYR A 222 8.95 1.64 -10.11
C TYR A 222 9.37 3.10 -10.24
N GLU A 223 9.42 3.66 -11.46
CA GLU A 223 9.49 5.13 -11.60
C GLU A 223 8.10 5.74 -11.47
N ASP A 224 7.25 5.52 -12.48
CA ASP A 224 5.85 5.90 -12.44
C ASP A 224 4.96 4.67 -12.35
N LEU A 225 3.95 4.74 -11.49
CA LEU A 225 2.93 3.70 -11.35
C LEU A 225 1.54 4.33 -11.51
N THR A 226 0.79 3.87 -12.51
CA THR A 226 -0.60 4.31 -12.75
C THR A 226 -1.59 3.22 -12.40
N ILE A 227 -2.56 3.54 -11.56
CA ILE A 227 -3.70 2.70 -11.23
C ILE A 227 -4.89 3.17 -12.07
N ASN A 228 -5.27 2.33 -13.03
CA ASN A 228 -6.41 2.55 -13.92
C ASN A 228 -7.38 1.35 -13.84
N LYS A 229 -7.81 1.02 -12.63
CA LYS A 229 -8.70 -0.11 -12.37
C LYS A 229 -10.13 0.35 -12.18
N SER A 230 -10.92 0.32 -13.25
CA SER A 230 -12.35 0.64 -13.21
C SER A 230 -13.17 -0.37 -12.41
N SER A 231 -12.61 -1.55 -12.14
CA SER A 231 -13.17 -2.58 -11.27
C SER A 231 -12.07 -3.32 -10.50
N GLY A 232 -12.37 -3.67 -9.24
CA GLY A 232 -11.41 -4.28 -8.33
C GLY A 232 -10.30 -3.32 -7.89
N ASN A 233 -9.44 -3.80 -6.99
CA ASN A 233 -8.37 -3.00 -6.40
C ASN A 233 -6.98 -3.53 -6.78
N LEU A 234 -5.96 -2.71 -6.58
CA LEU A 234 -4.56 -3.13 -6.63
C LEU A 234 -4.06 -3.32 -5.21
N ASN A 235 -3.57 -4.51 -4.88
CA ASN A 235 -3.17 -4.88 -3.53
C ASN A 235 -1.66 -5.13 -3.46
N LEU A 236 -1.03 -4.69 -2.38
CA LEU A 236 0.39 -4.99 -2.13
C LEU A 236 0.57 -6.37 -1.50
N LEU A 237 1.67 -7.04 -1.84
CA LEU A 237 2.17 -8.28 -1.21
C LEU A 237 3.58 -8.11 -0.61
N ASP A 238 4.17 -6.93 -0.76
CA ASP A 238 5.42 -6.47 -0.16
C ASP A 238 5.45 -4.93 -0.18
N ASP A 239 6.43 -4.33 0.49
CA ASP A 239 6.63 -2.88 0.45
C ASP A 239 7.00 -2.45 -0.98
N VAL A 240 6.41 -1.35 -1.45
CA VAL A 240 6.60 -0.85 -2.81
C VAL A 240 7.18 0.56 -2.81
N THR A 241 8.23 0.75 -3.60
CA THR A 241 8.83 2.07 -3.85
C THR A 241 8.48 2.56 -5.25
N ILE A 242 7.98 3.79 -5.32
CA ILE A 242 7.66 4.53 -6.55
C ILE A 242 8.51 5.79 -6.52
N ASN A 243 9.48 5.89 -7.41
CA ASN A 243 10.49 6.92 -7.37
C ASN A 243 9.97 8.31 -7.80
N ASP A 244 8.99 8.38 -8.71
CA ASP A 244 8.39 9.64 -9.14
C ASP A 244 6.90 9.75 -8.78
N ASN A 245 5.98 9.32 -9.65
CA ASN A 245 4.54 9.55 -9.48
C ASN A 245 3.72 8.26 -9.30
N LEU A 246 2.90 8.26 -8.24
CA LEU A 246 1.75 7.36 -8.12
C LEU A 246 0.50 8.07 -8.69
N GLY A 247 0.08 7.65 -9.88
CA GLY A 247 -1.08 8.21 -10.59
C GLY A 247 -2.35 7.39 -10.39
N PHE A 248 -3.47 8.08 -10.20
CA PHE A 248 -4.81 7.47 -10.13
C PHE A 248 -5.72 7.97 -11.25
N SER A 249 -6.08 7.05 -12.16
CA SER A 249 -7.18 7.25 -13.11
C SER A 249 -8.48 6.63 -12.60
N SER A 250 -8.38 5.46 -11.94
CA SER A 250 -9.50 4.77 -11.28
C SER A 250 -8.99 3.70 -10.31
N GLY A 251 -9.83 3.28 -9.35
CA GLY A 251 -9.52 2.21 -8.41
C GLY A 251 -8.66 2.64 -7.23
N HIS A 252 -8.41 1.70 -6.31
CA HIS A 252 -7.67 1.94 -5.08
C HIS A 252 -6.36 1.15 -5.01
N LEU A 253 -5.37 1.69 -4.28
CA LEU A 253 -4.20 0.95 -3.82
C LEU A 253 -4.46 0.48 -2.39
N ILE A 254 -4.43 -0.83 -2.14
CA ILE A 254 -4.68 -1.45 -0.83
C ILE A 254 -3.35 -1.90 -0.23
N LEU A 255 -3.02 -1.39 0.95
CA LEU A 255 -1.71 -1.60 1.57
C LEU A 255 -1.63 -2.85 2.45
N ASP A 256 -2.71 -3.22 3.14
CA ASP A 256 -2.68 -4.22 4.21
C ASP A 256 -1.59 -3.87 5.25
N THR A 257 -0.56 -4.72 5.41
CA THR A 257 0.56 -4.48 6.34
C THR A 257 1.76 -3.78 5.70
N TYR A 258 1.72 -3.49 4.39
CA TYR A 258 2.87 -3.07 3.60
C TYR A 258 2.93 -1.56 3.39
N ASP A 259 4.13 -1.01 3.35
CA ASP A 259 4.34 0.42 3.10
C ASP A 259 4.40 0.70 1.60
N VAL A 260 3.91 1.88 1.21
CA VAL A 260 4.17 2.46 -0.11
C VAL A 260 4.99 3.73 0.06
N THR A 261 6.13 3.81 -0.62
CA THR A 261 7.01 4.98 -0.62
C THR A 261 6.91 5.72 -1.94
N MET A 262 6.62 7.03 -1.92
CA MET A 262 6.52 7.84 -3.14
C MET A 262 6.93 9.31 -2.98
N ASN A 263 7.21 9.97 -4.11
CA ASN A 263 7.51 11.40 -4.15
C ASN A 263 6.31 12.27 -4.54
N THR A 264 5.55 11.87 -5.56
CA THR A 264 4.38 12.62 -6.00
C THR A 264 3.16 11.71 -6.14
N ILE A 265 1.98 12.31 -6.00
CA ILE A 265 0.70 11.63 -6.20
C ILE A 265 -0.16 12.53 -7.09
N SER A 266 -0.79 11.93 -8.09
CA SER A 266 -1.69 12.62 -9.02
C SER A 266 -3.02 11.89 -9.17
N GLY A 267 -4.08 12.65 -9.43
CA GLY A 267 -5.40 12.12 -9.74
C GLY A 267 -6.19 11.56 -8.55
N ALA A 268 -5.62 11.46 -7.34
CA ALA A 268 -6.34 10.92 -6.18
C ALA A 268 -7.62 11.71 -5.84
N GLY A 269 -8.63 11.01 -5.31
CA GLY A 269 -9.92 11.57 -4.93
C GLY A 269 -10.82 10.52 -4.26
N THR A 270 -12.08 10.86 -4.01
CA THR A 270 -12.99 10.04 -3.18
C THR A 270 -13.21 8.61 -3.67
N SER A 271 -13.12 8.36 -4.98
CA SER A 271 -13.30 7.04 -5.59
C SER A 271 -11.99 6.41 -6.07
N ARG A 272 -10.83 7.01 -5.76
CA ARG A 272 -9.52 6.54 -6.23
C ARG A 272 -8.40 7.10 -5.37
N HIS A 273 -7.86 6.28 -4.49
CA HIS A 273 -6.91 6.71 -3.47
C HIS A 273 -6.25 5.51 -2.80
N ILE A 274 -5.40 5.78 -1.81
CA ILE A 274 -4.70 4.75 -1.05
C ILE A 274 -5.54 4.34 0.17
N VAL A 275 -5.67 3.04 0.39
CA VAL A 275 -6.40 2.46 1.51
C VAL A 275 -5.41 1.76 2.43
N THR A 276 -5.26 2.30 3.62
CA THR A 276 -4.40 1.81 4.69
C THR A 276 -5.19 0.90 5.64
N ASN A 277 -5.77 -0.18 5.11
CA ASN A 277 -6.67 -1.13 5.81
C ASN A 277 -5.98 -2.08 6.81
N GLY A 278 -4.73 -1.80 7.16
CA GLY A 278 -3.90 -2.60 8.05
C GLY A 278 -2.80 -1.73 8.68
N THR A 279 -1.58 -2.25 8.81
CA THR A 279 -0.45 -1.53 9.42
C THR A 279 0.42 -0.74 8.44
N GLY A 280 0.18 -0.90 7.14
CA GLY A 280 0.93 -0.22 6.08
C GLY A 280 0.72 1.29 6.06
N ASN A 281 1.76 2.02 5.69
CA ASN A 281 1.82 3.48 5.66
C ASN A 281 2.09 4.01 4.25
N VAL A 282 1.61 5.22 4.02
CA VAL A 282 2.04 6.06 2.89
C VAL A 282 3.25 6.86 3.35
N GLN A 283 4.40 6.64 2.73
CA GLN A 283 5.67 7.23 3.11
C GLN A 283 6.12 8.28 2.08
N LYS A 284 6.34 9.51 2.54
CA LYS A 284 7.00 10.57 1.77
C LYS A 284 8.44 10.72 2.27
N PRO A 285 9.48 10.28 1.52
CA PRO A 285 10.88 10.21 2.01
C PRO A 285 11.50 11.54 2.43
N ALA A 286 11.15 12.61 1.73
CA ALA A 286 11.70 13.94 1.92
C ALA A 286 10.57 14.96 1.73
N LEU A 287 9.87 15.28 2.81
CA LEU A 287 8.81 16.28 2.77
C LEU A 287 9.37 17.68 3.04
N THR A 288 9.30 18.53 2.01
CA THR A 288 9.47 19.98 2.09
C THR A 288 8.25 20.64 1.47
N GLY A 289 7.71 21.68 2.13
CA GLY A 289 6.47 22.29 1.68
C GLY A 289 5.26 21.38 1.86
N ALA A 290 4.19 21.66 1.11
CA ALA A 290 2.90 20.99 1.22
C ALA A 290 2.84 19.67 0.43
N PHE A 291 2.30 18.62 1.05
CA PHE A 291 1.98 17.35 0.42
C PHE A 291 0.68 16.79 1.02
N THR A 292 -0.20 16.29 0.17
CA THR A 292 -1.45 15.66 0.60
C THR A 292 -1.31 14.15 0.51
N PHE A 293 -1.50 13.46 1.63
CA PHE A 293 -1.59 12.01 1.73
C PHE A 293 -3.05 11.60 1.51
N PRO A 294 -3.42 11.03 0.34
CA PRO A 294 -4.80 10.67 0.03
C PRO A 294 -5.13 9.29 0.62
N VAL A 295 -5.26 9.23 1.94
CA VAL A 295 -5.44 7.99 2.69
C VAL A 295 -6.89 7.77 3.13
N SER A 296 -7.20 6.52 3.48
CA SER A 296 -8.42 6.10 4.14
C SER A 296 -8.20 4.73 4.79
N ASN A 297 -9.04 4.31 5.73
CA ASN A 297 -9.01 2.94 6.24
C ASN A 297 -9.84 1.95 5.38
N SER A 298 -10.71 2.47 4.49
CA SER A 298 -11.59 1.64 3.64
C SER A 298 -11.83 2.29 2.29
N THR A 299 -12.20 1.50 1.29
CA THR A 299 -12.57 2.01 -0.05
C THR A 299 -13.82 2.90 -0.04
N GLY A 300 -14.61 2.89 1.04
CA GLY A 300 -15.86 3.65 1.16
C GLY A 300 -15.71 5.04 1.78
N THR A 301 -14.50 5.42 2.22
CA THR A 301 -14.23 6.73 2.84
C THR A 301 -13.02 7.39 2.19
N TYR A 302 -12.89 8.71 2.32
CA TYR A 302 -11.73 9.45 1.84
C TYR A 302 -11.28 10.48 2.87
N ASN A 303 -10.13 10.24 3.48
CA ASN A 303 -9.64 10.99 4.64
C ASN A 303 -8.23 11.54 4.40
N PRO A 304 -8.05 12.45 3.41
CA PRO A 304 -6.74 12.96 3.12
C PRO A 304 -6.20 13.82 4.27
N LEU A 305 -4.89 13.72 4.49
CA LEU A 305 -4.15 14.56 5.41
C LEU A 305 -3.13 15.38 4.62
N THR A 306 -3.25 16.70 4.63
CA THR A 306 -2.22 17.56 4.05
C THR A 306 -1.29 18.03 5.14
N LEU A 307 0.01 17.81 4.92
CA LEU A 307 1.08 18.31 5.77
C LEU A 307 1.87 19.36 4.99
N ASN A 308 2.20 20.48 5.61
CA ASN A 308 3.15 21.44 5.03
C ASN A 308 4.33 21.63 5.97
N ASN A 309 5.46 21.02 5.61
CA ASN A 309 6.70 21.07 6.39
C ASN A 309 7.57 22.26 5.98
N SER A 310 7.69 23.22 6.89
CA SER A 310 8.60 24.37 6.82
C SER A 310 9.90 24.16 7.61
N GLY A 311 10.02 23.04 8.32
CA GLY A 311 11.18 22.68 9.13
C GLY A 311 12.23 21.91 8.34
N THR A 312 13.03 21.10 9.06
CA THR A 312 14.02 20.23 8.41
C THR A 312 13.31 19.14 7.60
N SER A 313 13.82 18.85 6.40
CA SER A 313 13.32 17.74 5.58
C SER A 313 13.54 16.40 6.29
N GLY A 314 12.59 15.49 6.12
CA GLY A 314 12.65 14.12 6.62
C GLY A 314 11.52 13.28 6.06
N ARG A 315 11.49 12.00 6.41
CA ARG A 315 10.40 11.10 6.01
C ARG A 315 9.17 11.39 6.86
N PHE A 316 8.00 11.30 6.24
CA PHE A 316 6.70 11.33 6.92
C PHE A 316 5.91 10.09 6.53
N ASP A 317 5.37 9.42 7.54
CA ASP A 317 4.63 8.18 7.42
C ASP A 317 3.19 8.46 7.87
N VAL A 318 2.22 8.23 6.98
CA VAL A 318 0.79 8.50 7.25
C VAL A 318 -0.06 7.28 6.93
N ARG A 319 -0.93 6.91 7.87
CA ARG A 319 -2.07 6.02 7.62
C ARG A 319 -3.32 6.49 8.35
N ALA A 320 -4.49 6.20 7.80
CA ALA A 320 -5.76 6.52 8.41
C ALA A 320 -6.39 5.27 9.04
N CYS A 321 -6.95 5.43 10.22
CA CYS A 321 -7.70 4.41 10.95
C CYS A 321 -9.14 4.89 11.17
N THR A 322 -10.08 3.95 11.22
CA THR A 322 -11.45 4.26 11.63
C THR A 322 -11.50 4.51 13.13
N ASN A 323 -12.30 5.50 13.54
CA ASN A 323 -12.49 5.93 14.93
C ASN A 323 -11.26 6.62 15.56
N VAL A 324 -11.47 7.10 16.80
CA VAL A 324 -10.46 7.70 17.66
C VAL A 324 -10.40 6.91 18.95
N PHE A 325 -9.19 6.66 19.44
CA PHE A 325 -8.93 5.81 20.60
C PHE A 325 -8.18 6.59 21.68
N ASP A 326 -8.44 6.28 22.96
CA ASP A 326 -7.86 6.94 24.13
C ASP A 326 -6.32 6.94 24.14
N ASP A 327 -5.72 5.87 23.66
CA ASP A 327 -4.28 5.64 23.59
C ASP A 327 -3.60 6.18 22.32
N GLY A 328 -4.36 6.87 21.46
CA GLY A 328 -3.87 7.40 20.20
C GLY A 328 -3.55 6.34 19.13
N THR A 329 -3.79 5.06 19.41
CA THR A 329 -3.54 3.96 18.45
C THR A 329 -4.74 3.73 17.53
N CYS A 330 -4.82 2.55 16.92
CA CYS A 330 -5.95 2.11 16.10
C CYS A 330 -6.69 0.90 16.70
N GLY A 331 -6.56 0.68 18.01
CA GLY A 331 -7.16 -0.49 18.68
C GLY A 331 -7.38 -0.37 20.18
N GLY A 332 -7.20 0.81 20.78
CA GLY A 332 -7.45 1.07 22.20
C GLY A 332 -8.95 1.15 22.55
N THR A 333 -9.28 1.89 23.61
CA THR A 333 -10.68 2.16 23.97
C THR A 333 -11.22 3.26 23.07
N GLN A 334 -12.28 2.98 22.33
CA GLN A 334 -12.86 3.97 21.42
C GLN A 334 -13.46 5.15 22.18
N LEU A 335 -13.10 6.36 21.76
CA LEU A 335 -13.79 7.60 22.10
C LEU A 335 -14.93 7.83 21.10
N VAL A 336 -16.12 8.20 21.58
CA VAL A 336 -17.36 8.18 20.77
C VAL A 336 -18.13 9.50 20.74
N THR A 337 -17.71 10.51 21.50
CA THR A 337 -18.39 11.80 21.64
C THR A 337 -17.54 12.92 21.06
N LYS A 338 -18.18 13.88 20.38
CA LYS A 338 -17.58 15.12 19.85
C LYS A 338 -16.38 14.88 18.92
N LEU A 339 -16.43 13.87 18.05
CA LEU A 339 -15.32 13.47 17.18
C LEU A 339 -15.73 13.31 15.72
N ALA A 340 -14.83 13.68 14.81
CA ALA A 340 -14.77 13.02 13.52
C ALA A 340 -14.05 11.68 13.74
N ASN A 341 -14.72 10.56 13.44
CA ASN A 341 -14.25 9.20 13.75
C ASN A 341 -13.14 8.73 12.79
N VAL A 342 -12.02 9.46 12.79
CA VAL A 342 -10.83 9.20 12.00
C VAL A 342 -9.61 9.55 12.82
N THR A 343 -8.66 8.62 12.87
CA THR A 343 -7.32 8.87 13.40
C THR A 343 -6.31 8.79 12.27
N TRP A 344 -5.50 9.83 12.08
CA TRP A 344 -4.32 9.75 11.23
C TRP A 344 -3.12 9.42 12.08
N GLN A 345 -2.61 8.19 11.94
CA GLN A 345 -1.30 7.86 12.48
C GLN A 345 -0.27 8.65 11.66
N LEU A 346 0.50 9.48 12.36
CA LEU A 346 1.49 10.37 11.77
C LEU A 346 2.82 10.19 12.52
N ALA A 347 3.83 9.72 11.80
CA ALA A 347 5.20 9.62 12.28
C ALA A 347 6.15 10.35 11.33
N THR A 348 7.33 10.72 11.85
CA THR A 348 8.37 11.35 11.03
C THR A 348 9.76 10.95 11.50
N THR A 349 10.72 10.97 10.57
CA THR A 349 12.15 10.92 10.84
C THR A 349 12.84 12.29 10.73
N SER A 350 12.08 13.35 10.49
CA SER A 350 12.63 14.71 10.49
C SER A 350 13.20 15.05 11.87
N PRO A 351 14.44 15.55 11.96
CA PRO A 351 15.05 15.88 13.25
C PRO A 351 14.48 17.17 13.88
N ALA A 352 13.86 18.04 13.07
CA ALA A 352 13.27 19.29 13.52
C ALA A 352 12.11 19.69 12.58
N PRO A 353 10.98 18.96 12.63
CA PRO A 353 9.81 19.27 11.82
C PRO A 353 9.15 20.58 12.27
N SER A 354 8.52 21.27 11.33
CA SER A 354 7.64 22.42 11.59
C SER A 354 6.48 22.35 10.61
N VAL A 355 5.43 21.65 11.01
CA VAL A 355 4.41 21.11 10.11
C VAL A 355 3.07 21.71 10.41
N SER A 356 2.48 22.42 9.44
CA SER A 356 1.05 22.72 9.51
C SER A 356 0.23 21.55 8.97
N ILE A 357 -0.95 21.36 9.55
CA ILE A 357 -1.79 20.18 9.34
C ILE A 357 -3.14 20.64 8.79
N ILE A 358 -3.64 19.94 7.78
CA ILE A 358 -5.01 20.06 7.27
C ILE A 358 -5.61 18.65 7.22
N ALA A 359 -6.59 18.40 8.07
CA ALA A 359 -7.29 17.11 8.15
C ALA A 359 -8.65 17.22 7.46
N GLN A 360 -9.03 16.16 6.73
CA GLN A 360 -10.30 16.13 5.98
C GLN A 360 -11.12 14.88 6.25
N TRP A 361 -12.44 15.04 6.46
CA TRP A 361 -13.35 13.92 6.76
C TRP A 361 -14.73 14.10 6.13
N ASP A 362 -15.47 13.00 5.97
CA ASP A 362 -16.84 13.02 5.47
C ASP A 362 -17.85 13.18 6.61
N ALA A 363 -19.00 13.82 6.34
CA ALA A 363 -20.07 14.03 7.33
C ALA A 363 -20.51 12.75 8.04
N ALA A 364 -20.54 11.64 7.30
CA ALA A 364 -20.97 10.33 7.81
C ALA A 364 -20.05 9.78 8.91
N GLN A 365 -18.86 10.37 9.09
CA GLN A 365 -17.88 9.96 10.10
C GLN A 365 -18.01 10.77 11.40
N GLU A 366 -18.91 11.75 11.47
CA GLU A 366 -19.09 12.56 12.67
C GLU A 366 -19.92 11.83 13.73
N SER A 367 -19.53 11.93 14.99
CA SER A 367 -20.39 11.53 16.11
C SER A 367 -21.66 12.40 16.13
N SER A 368 -22.73 11.90 16.75
CA SER A 368 -24.03 12.57 16.77
C SER A 368 -24.04 13.95 17.44
N ASP A 369 -23.05 14.20 18.29
CA ASP A 369 -22.85 15.40 19.09
C ASP A 369 -21.68 16.27 18.59
N PHE A 370 -21.12 15.98 17.40
CA PHE A 370 -20.05 16.76 16.80
C PHE A 370 -20.51 18.15 16.37
N ASP A 371 -19.89 19.20 16.91
CA ASP A 371 -20.16 20.58 16.52
C ASP A 371 -19.08 21.13 15.58
N ARG A 372 -19.41 21.19 14.30
CA ARG A 372 -18.55 21.77 13.24
C ARG A 372 -18.19 23.23 13.48
N SER A 373 -19.00 24.00 14.20
CA SER A 373 -18.74 25.43 14.46
C SER A 373 -17.64 25.64 15.50
N GLN A 374 -17.29 24.58 16.23
CA GLN A 374 -16.29 24.56 17.31
C GLN A 374 -15.35 23.37 17.14
N SER A 375 -14.79 23.18 15.94
CA SER A 375 -13.86 22.09 15.64
C SER A 375 -12.40 22.46 15.85
N PHE A 376 -11.52 21.48 16.07
CA PHE A 376 -10.09 21.70 16.26
C PHE A 376 -9.27 20.45 15.90
N ILE A 377 -7.99 20.66 15.55
CA ILE A 377 -7.01 19.57 15.43
C ILE A 377 -6.60 19.14 16.85
N SER A 378 -6.48 17.83 17.09
CA SER A 378 -5.92 17.28 18.31
C SER A 378 -4.78 16.33 17.98
N ILE A 379 -3.70 16.37 18.75
CA ILE A 379 -2.49 15.55 18.56
C ILE A 379 -2.21 14.74 19.82
N TYR A 380 -2.04 13.44 19.69
CA TYR A 380 -1.69 12.56 20.79
C TYR A 380 -0.20 12.66 21.14
N ASN A 381 0.13 12.90 22.42
CA ASN A 381 1.50 13.15 22.89
C ASN A 381 2.16 11.95 23.60
N GLY A 382 1.53 10.78 23.57
CA GLY A 382 2.01 9.57 24.28
C GLY A 382 1.27 9.26 25.58
N GLY A 383 0.47 10.20 26.10
CA GLY A 383 -0.40 9.95 27.27
C GLY A 383 -1.79 10.57 27.15
N SER A 384 -1.95 11.63 26.37
CA SER A 384 -3.24 12.26 26.13
C SER A 384 -3.31 12.89 24.74
N TRP A 385 -4.53 13.09 24.27
CA TRP A 385 -4.80 13.94 23.13
C TRP A 385 -4.78 15.40 23.55
N ASN A 386 -4.06 16.22 22.79
CA ASN A 386 -3.86 17.64 23.10
C ASN A 386 -4.49 18.49 22.00
N GLN A 387 -5.49 19.30 22.39
CA GLN A 387 -6.12 20.26 21.50
C GLN A 387 -5.09 21.29 21.00
N GLN A 388 -5.16 21.57 19.70
CA GLN A 388 -4.32 22.54 19.04
C GLN A 388 -5.12 23.81 18.73
N GLY A 389 -4.74 24.93 19.36
CA GLY A 389 -5.39 26.23 19.20
C GLY A 389 -6.82 26.31 19.74
N SER A 390 -7.45 27.47 19.58
CA SER A 390 -8.86 27.65 19.92
C SER A 390 -9.79 26.98 18.90
N PRO A 391 -10.96 26.44 19.30
CA PRO A 391 -11.90 25.85 18.36
C PRO A 391 -12.39 26.86 17.32
N SER A 392 -12.60 26.39 16.10
CA SER A 392 -13.07 27.20 14.98
C SER A 392 -14.02 26.41 14.08
N SER A 393 -14.82 27.13 13.30
CA SER A 393 -15.68 26.50 12.29
C SER A 393 -14.86 25.74 11.26
N SER A 394 -15.17 24.46 11.06
CA SER A 394 -14.66 23.68 9.93
C SER A 394 -15.12 24.31 8.61
N SER A 395 -14.35 24.09 7.54
CA SER A 395 -14.67 24.53 6.18
C SER A 395 -14.95 23.33 5.27
N GLY A 396 -15.33 23.58 4.01
CA GLY A 396 -15.60 22.52 3.02
C GLY A 396 -17.05 22.02 3.03
N SER A 397 -17.33 21.09 2.12
CA SER A 397 -18.67 20.52 1.90
C SER A 397 -18.54 19.10 1.34
N GLY A 398 -17.90 18.21 2.08
CA GLY A 398 -17.66 16.81 1.68
C GLY A 398 -16.47 16.64 0.73
N PRO A 399 -15.25 16.45 1.24
CA PRO A 399 -14.91 16.35 2.66
C PRO A 399 -14.92 17.73 3.37
N TYR A 400 -15.23 17.74 4.66
CA TYR A 400 -15.00 18.85 5.58
C TYR A 400 -13.51 18.97 5.89
N THR A 401 -13.07 20.15 6.32
CA THR A 401 -11.66 20.46 6.55
C THR A 401 -11.49 21.25 7.83
N GLN A 402 -10.51 20.83 8.63
CA GLN A 402 -9.98 21.60 9.75
C GLN A 402 -8.46 21.70 9.63
N SER A 403 -7.91 22.85 10.01
CA SER A 403 -6.48 23.12 9.90
C SER A 403 -5.90 23.66 11.20
N TYR A 404 -4.59 23.45 11.35
CA TYR A 404 -3.81 24.06 12.41
C TYR A 404 -2.44 24.49 11.89
N GLY A 405 -1.87 25.51 12.54
CA GLY A 405 -0.55 26.05 12.24
C GLY A 405 0.58 25.06 12.50
N ALA A 406 1.82 25.54 12.33
CA ALA A 406 2.99 24.70 12.42
C ALA A 406 3.23 24.14 13.84
N VAL A 407 3.39 22.83 13.94
CA VAL A 407 3.79 22.09 15.16
C VAL A 407 5.10 21.34 14.95
N SER A 408 5.85 21.15 16.02
CA SER A 408 7.08 20.37 16.05
C SER A 408 6.95 19.04 16.80
N ALA A 409 6.03 18.96 17.77
CA ALA A 409 5.66 17.70 18.41
C ALA A 409 4.55 17.04 17.59
N LEU A 410 4.88 15.91 16.97
CA LEU A 410 3.96 15.13 16.13
C LEU A 410 3.61 13.81 16.78
N GLY A 411 2.45 13.29 16.40
CA GLY A 411 1.90 12.02 16.83
C GLY A 411 0.58 11.79 16.11
N PRO A 412 -0.19 10.76 16.49
CA PRO A 412 -1.54 10.54 15.98
C PRO A 412 -2.38 11.83 16.01
N VAL A 413 -3.12 12.07 14.93
CA VAL A 413 -3.96 13.26 14.74
C VAL A 413 -5.43 12.85 14.71
N ALA A 414 -6.30 13.65 15.32
CA ALA A 414 -7.75 13.53 15.27
C ALA A 414 -8.41 14.91 15.15
N VAL A 415 -9.71 14.94 14.87
CA VAL A 415 -10.51 16.17 14.88
C VAL A 415 -11.60 16.07 15.95
N GLY A 416 -11.55 16.98 16.92
CA GLY A 416 -12.63 17.18 17.90
C GLY A 416 -13.60 18.26 17.45
N GLY A 417 -14.85 18.21 17.92
CA GLY A 417 -15.91 19.18 17.60
C GLY A 417 -16.85 19.46 18.77
N GLY A 418 -16.82 20.70 19.28
CA GLY A 418 -17.58 21.17 20.44
C GLY A 418 -16.69 21.68 21.58
N ILE A 419 -17.23 22.57 22.43
CA ILE A 419 -16.54 23.05 23.64
C ILE A 419 -16.46 21.89 24.64
N GLY A 420 -15.27 21.57 25.15
CA GLY A 420 -15.04 20.41 26.03
C GLY A 420 -15.22 19.08 25.29
N GLY A 421 -14.50 18.87 24.18
CA GLY A 421 -14.23 17.52 23.66
C GLY A 421 -13.62 16.61 24.75
N PRO A 422 -13.48 15.29 24.53
CA PRO A 422 -13.17 14.30 25.57
C PRO A 422 -11.78 14.43 26.25
N LEU A 423 -11.12 15.58 26.18
CA LEU A 423 -9.70 15.72 26.48
C LEU A 423 -9.47 16.66 27.69
N PRO A 424 -8.65 16.27 28.67
CA PRO A 424 -8.84 16.60 30.09
C PRO A 424 -8.21 17.93 30.53
N ILE A 425 -8.64 18.44 31.70
CA ILE A 425 -7.99 19.56 32.42
C ILE A 425 -6.51 19.25 32.71
N GLU A 426 -5.66 20.29 32.63
CA GLU A 426 -4.26 20.26 33.07
C GLU A 426 -4.14 20.83 34.50
N LEU A 427 -3.61 20.04 35.45
CA LEU A 427 -3.32 20.46 36.83
C LEU A 427 -1.86 20.90 36.94
N LEU A 428 -1.61 22.08 37.52
CA LEU A 428 -0.25 22.56 37.80
C LEU A 428 0.31 21.95 39.08
N SER A 429 -0.52 21.79 40.10
CA SER A 429 -0.12 21.24 41.38
C SER A 429 -1.30 20.72 42.18
N MET A 430 -1.05 19.71 43.02
CA MET A 430 -1.90 19.30 44.12
C MET A 430 -1.01 18.91 45.29
N GLU A 431 -1.29 19.48 46.46
CA GLU A 431 -0.54 19.24 47.69
C GLU A 431 -1.49 19.12 48.88
N ALA A 432 -1.13 18.28 49.84
CA ALA A 432 -1.81 18.17 51.13
C ALA A 432 -0.81 18.50 52.24
N VAL A 433 -1.13 19.52 53.04
CA VAL A 433 -0.26 20.06 54.08
C VAL A 433 -0.93 19.89 55.44
N GLN A 434 -0.23 19.28 56.39
CA GLN A 434 -0.72 19.12 57.75
C GLN A 434 -0.91 20.49 58.43
N ALA A 435 -2.11 20.74 58.95
CA ALA A 435 -2.51 21.98 59.61
C ALA A 435 -2.99 21.68 61.05
N GLY A 436 -2.05 21.36 61.93
CA GLY A 436 -2.36 20.93 63.30
C GLY A 436 -2.96 19.52 63.30
N LYS A 437 -4.23 19.40 63.71
CA LYS A 437 -4.99 18.13 63.65
C LYS A 437 -5.72 17.93 62.31
N ASP A 438 -5.85 18.99 61.52
CA ASP A 438 -6.56 19.00 60.24
C ASP A 438 -5.54 18.92 59.08
N VAL A 439 -6.00 18.76 57.84
CA VAL A 439 -5.16 18.76 56.63
C VAL A 439 -5.71 19.76 55.62
N LEU A 440 -4.85 20.65 55.14
CA LEU A 440 -5.18 21.60 54.07
C LEU A 440 -4.77 21.02 52.72
N VAL A 441 -5.73 20.79 51.84
CA VAL A 441 -5.50 20.34 50.47
C VAL A 441 -5.57 21.53 49.54
N ASN A 442 -4.48 21.82 48.83
CA ASN A 442 -4.41 22.88 47.83
C ASN A 442 -4.21 22.27 46.45
N TRP A 443 -4.86 22.84 45.44
CA TRP A 443 -4.54 22.52 44.05
C TRP A 443 -4.67 23.75 43.17
N THR A 444 -3.97 23.75 42.03
CA THR A 444 -4.05 24.82 41.04
C THR A 444 -4.29 24.21 39.66
N THR A 445 -5.39 24.60 39.02
CA THR A 445 -5.63 24.27 37.60
C THR A 445 -4.77 25.16 36.71
N ALA A 446 -4.24 24.63 35.60
CA ALA A 446 -3.59 25.45 34.57
C ALA A 446 -4.63 26.16 33.71
N SER A 447 -5.71 25.44 33.39
CA SER A 447 -6.90 25.91 32.72
C SER A 447 -8.11 25.09 33.16
N GLU A 448 -9.30 25.68 33.03
CA GLU A 448 -10.58 25.03 33.28
C GLU A 448 -11.48 25.22 32.06
N ILE A 449 -12.14 24.16 31.65
CA ILE A 449 -13.11 24.21 30.56
C ILE A 449 -14.35 23.46 31.00
N ASN A 450 -15.50 24.16 30.97
CA ASN A 450 -16.81 23.71 31.44
C ASN A 450 -16.80 23.02 32.81
N ASN A 451 -15.91 23.44 33.71
CA ASN A 451 -15.78 22.86 35.03
C ASN A 451 -16.93 23.33 35.93
N HIS A 452 -17.85 22.43 36.28
CA HIS A 452 -18.93 22.74 37.20
C HIS A 452 -18.43 22.68 38.64
N TYR A 453 -17.79 21.58 39.03
CA TYR A 453 -17.21 21.41 40.35
C TYR A 453 -16.14 20.32 40.38
N PHE A 454 -15.31 20.37 41.42
CA PHE A 454 -14.42 19.30 41.81
C PHE A 454 -15.03 18.45 42.90
N THR A 455 -14.84 17.14 42.80
CA THR A 455 -15.14 16.18 43.87
C THR A 455 -13.82 15.81 44.54
N LEU A 456 -13.69 16.14 45.82
CA LEU A 456 -12.53 15.78 46.63
C LEU A 456 -12.88 14.60 47.51
N GLU A 457 -12.08 13.55 47.42
CA GLU A 457 -12.24 12.33 48.22
C GLU A 457 -10.98 12.03 49.01
N SER A 458 -11.13 11.44 50.19
CA SER A 458 -10.01 10.99 51.01
C SER A 458 -10.08 9.50 51.36
N ALA A 459 -8.92 8.89 51.54
CA ALA A 459 -8.75 7.52 52.01
C ALA A 459 -7.67 7.46 53.09
N THR A 460 -7.80 6.53 54.03
CA THR A 460 -6.78 6.30 55.08
C THR A 460 -5.81 5.21 54.66
N GLY A 461 -4.58 5.25 55.18
CA GLY A 461 -3.57 4.24 54.87
C GLY A 461 -2.32 4.32 55.73
N SER A 462 -1.28 3.64 55.26
CA SER A 462 0.10 3.76 55.73
C SER A 462 0.96 4.37 54.63
N ALA A 463 2.21 4.74 54.92
CA ALA A 463 3.13 5.34 53.94
C ALA A 463 3.27 4.57 52.62
N THR A 464 2.97 3.26 52.63
CA THR A 464 3.17 2.35 51.50
C THR A 464 1.89 1.67 51.02
N THR A 465 0.72 1.94 51.61
CA THR A 465 -0.53 1.27 51.24
C THR A 465 -1.73 2.17 51.51
N ILE A 466 -2.52 2.43 50.47
CA ILE A 466 -3.80 3.15 50.52
C ILE A 466 -4.92 2.12 50.72
N LYS A 467 -5.85 2.34 51.66
CA LYS A 467 -7.07 1.53 51.70
C LYS A 467 -7.95 1.89 50.49
N PRO A 468 -8.61 0.92 49.83
CA PRO A 468 -9.34 1.17 48.58
C PRO A 468 -10.61 2.03 48.76
N GLU A 469 -11.04 2.26 50.00
CA GLU A 469 -12.26 2.98 50.36
C GLU A 469 -12.00 4.49 50.43
N PHE A 470 -12.18 5.16 49.29
CA PHE A 470 -12.26 6.62 49.23
C PHE A 470 -13.65 7.10 49.63
N HIS A 471 -13.69 8.13 50.46
CA HIS A 471 -14.92 8.77 50.91
C HIS A 471 -14.97 10.21 50.41
N LEU A 472 -16.13 10.64 49.93
CA LEU A 472 -16.39 12.03 49.59
C LEU A 472 -16.21 12.93 50.81
N ILE A 473 -15.30 13.90 50.72
CA ILE A 473 -15.08 14.89 51.76
C ILE A 473 -15.51 16.30 51.35
N GLY A 474 -15.59 16.59 50.05
CA GLY A 474 -16.04 17.90 49.60
C GLY A 474 -16.41 17.97 48.12
N THR A 475 -17.28 18.92 47.82
CA THR A 475 -17.59 19.36 46.46
C THR A 475 -17.27 20.84 46.36
N ILE A 476 -16.35 21.21 45.47
CA ILE A 476 -15.81 22.57 45.37
C ILE A 476 -16.23 23.14 44.02
N PRO A 477 -17.03 24.23 43.98
CA PRO A 477 -17.44 24.84 42.72
C PRO A 477 -16.22 25.19 41.85
N GLY A 478 -16.30 24.82 40.58
CA GLY A 478 -15.35 25.17 39.55
C GLY A 478 -15.60 26.59 39.03
N SER A 479 -14.65 27.12 38.26
CA SER A 479 -14.76 28.45 37.66
C SER A 479 -15.59 28.47 36.36
N GLY A 480 -16.11 27.33 35.91
CA GLY A 480 -16.73 27.18 34.59
C GLY A 480 -15.67 27.14 33.50
N ASN A 481 -15.11 28.30 33.14
CA ASN A 481 -14.06 28.41 32.13
C ASN A 481 -12.95 29.36 32.60
N SER A 482 -11.70 28.92 32.50
CA SER A 482 -10.52 29.73 32.76
C SER A 482 -9.33 29.32 31.90
N THR A 483 -8.61 30.31 31.37
CA THR A 483 -7.30 30.13 30.73
C THR A 483 -6.15 30.62 31.62
N TRP A 484 -6.46 31.01 32.85
CA TRP A 484 -5.50 31.45 33.86
C TRP A 484 -5.44 30.44 35.00
N PRO A 485 -4.29 30.30 35.67
CA PRO A 485 -4.21 29.43 36.82
C PRO A 485 -5.17 29.84 37.92
N ILE A 486 -5.98 28.90 38.42
CA ILE A 486 -6.91 29.16 39.54
C ILE A 486 -6.51 28.28 40.73
N PRO A 487 -6.13 28.90 41.86
CA PRO A 487 -5.86 28.18 43.09
C PRO A 487 -7.16 27.87 43.84
N TYR A 488 -7.24 26.65 44.35
CA TYR A 488 -8.30 26.17 45.24
C TYR A 488 -7.69 25.64 46.53
N SER A 489 -8.50 25.64 47.59
CA SER A 489 -8.13 25.05 48.87
C SER A 489 -9.33 24.42 49.54
N PHE A 490 -9.10 23.32 50.27
CA PHE A 490 -10.09 22.65 51.08
C PHE A 490 -9.45 22.20 52.41
N LEU A 491 -10.09 22.53 53.53
CA LEU A 491 -9.63 22.11 54.86
C LEU A 491 -10.38 20.85 55.30
N ASP A 492 -9.68 19.73 55.31
CA ASP A 492 -10.19 18.47 55.85
C ASP A 492 -10.00 18.45 57.38
N THR A 493 -11.10 18.53 58.11
CA THR A 493 -11.15 18.50 59.59
C THR A 493 -11.48 17.12 60.17
N THR A 494 -11.66 16.13 59.30
CA THR A 494 -11.90 14.74 59.68
C THR A 494 -10.68 14.00 60.24
N PRO A 495 -9.40 14.35 59.95
CA PRO A 495 -8.28 13.57 60.41
C PRO A 495 -8.19 13.57 61.94
N SER A 496 -8.41 12.39 62.52
CA SER A 496 -7.96 12.08 63.88
C SER A 496 -7.19 10.77 63.78
N PRO A 497 -5.87 10.83 63.50
CA PRO A 497 -5.04 9.65 63.38
C PRO A 497 -5.15 8.80 64.65
N GLY A 498 -5.79 7.64 64.54
CA GLY A 498 -5.78 6.58 65.56
C GLY A 498 -4.52 5.72 65.40
N GLN A 499 -4.29 4.78 66.33
CA GLN A 499 -3.07 3.94 66.32
C GLN A 499 -2.87 3.04 65.07
N ASP A 500 -3.86 2.95 64.17
CA ASP A 500 -3.82 2.18 62.92
C ASP A 500 -3.89 3.05 61.64
N VAL A 501 -3.75 4.38 61.74
CA VAL A 501 -3.83 5.31 60.59
C VAL A 501 -2.70 6.33 60.66
N ASP A 502 -1.68 6.17 59.81
CA ASP A 502 -0.53 7.08 59.76
C ASP A 502 -0.62 8.11 58.61
N TRP A 503 -1.39 7.82 57.55
CA TRP A 503 -1.47 8.66 56.35
C TRP A 503 -2.92 8.84 55.85
N VAL A 504 -3.20 10.03 55.33
CA VAL A 504 -4.44 10.36 54.61
C VAL A 504 -4.07 10.69 53.16
N TYR A 505 -4.75 10.05 52.22
CA TYR A 505 -4.58 10.20 50.78
C TYR A 505 -5.76 10.97 50.20
N TYR A 506 -5.51 11.81 49.20
CA TYR A 506 -6.53 12.60 48.54
C TYR A 506 -6.51 12.31 47.04
N ARG A 507 -7.69 12.31 46.43
CA ARG A 507 -7.83 12.34 44.97
C ARG A 507 -8.89 13.35 44.57
N LEU A 508 -8.71 13.93 43.39
CA LEU A 508 -9.57 14.96 42.86
C LEU A 508 -10.24 14.44 41.59
N TRP A 509 -11.54 14.67 41.48
CA TRP A 509 -12.28 14.46 40.24
C TRP A 509 -12.87 15.76 39.75
N GLN A 510 -13.01 15.88 38.45
CA GLN A 510 -13.74 16.99 37.83
C GLN A 510 -15.12 16.51 37.39
N THR A 511 -16.13 17.35 37.60
CA THR A 511 -17.46 17.20 36.99
C THR A 511 -17.75 18.42 36.11
N ASP A 512 -18.17 18.16 34.89
CA ASP A 512 -18.49 19.22 33.92
C ASP A 512 -19.91 19.78 34.09
N LEU A 513 -20.21 20.89 33.40
CA LEU A 513 -21.53 21.54 33.37
C LEU A 513 -22.63 20.69 32.72
N THR A 514 -22.32 19.49 32.21
CA THR A 514 -23.28 18.56 31.58
C THR A 514 -23.63 17.35 32.46
N GLU A 515 -23.16 17.32 33.71
CA GLU A 515 -23.46 16.30 34.74
C GLU A 515 -23.08 14.85 34.35
N GLN A 516 -22.04 14.67 33.53
CA GLN A 516 -21.45 13.34 33.32
C GLN A 516 -20.73 12.85 34.59
N PRO A 517 -20.66 11.51 34.82
CA PRO A 517 -19.97 10.97 35.98
C PRO A 517 -18.50 11.41 36.01
N PRO A 518 -17.94 11.69 37.20
CA PRO A 518 -16.62 12.29 37.33
C PRO A 518 -15.52 11.48 36.65
N SER A 519 -14.58 12.16 35.98
CA SER A 519 -13.35 11.57 35.43
C SER A 519 -12.18 11.74 36.40
N ALA A 520 -11.41 10.67 36.63
CA ALA A 520 -10.31 10.69 37.59
C ALA A 520 -9.23 11.59 37.04
N ILE A 521 -8.73 12.51 37.86
CA ILE A 521 -7.50 13.21 37.54
C ILE A 521 -6.36 12.40 38.20
N PRO A 522 -5.47 11.77 37.41
CA PRO A 522 -4.39 10.94 37.94
C PRO A 522 -3.35 11.72 38.73
#